data_AF-A0AAD4UH83-F1
#
_entry.id   AF-A0AAD4UH83-F1
#
_cell.length_a   1.000
_cell.length_b   1.000
_cell.length_c   1.000
_cell.angle_alpha   90.00
_cell.angle_beta   90.00
_cell.angle_gamma   90.00
#
_symmetry.space_group_name_H-M   'P 1'
#
loop_
_entity.id
_entity.type
_entity.pdbx_description
1 polymer ?
#
loop_
_entity_poly.entity_id
_entity_poly.type
_entity_poly.pdbx_seq_one_letter_code
_entity_poly.pdbx_strand_id
1 'polypeptide(L)'
;MKMLVSGAGDIKLTKGNVLLHEMQIQYPTASLIAKVATAQDDITGDGTTSNVLIIGELLKQADLYISEGLHPRIITEGFEAAKEKALQFLEQVNVSKEMDRETLIDVARTSLRTKVHAELADVLTEAVVDSILAIKKQDEPIDLFMVEIMEMKHKSETDTSLIRGLVLDHAARHPDMKKRVEDAYILTCNVSLEYEKTEVNSGFFLQEYRGERRLVYEYTLGEEKFTFIEKCNNPCSVTLLIKGPNKHTLTQIKDAIRDGLRAVKNAIDDGCVVPGAGTVEMAMAEALVKYKPSVKGRAQLGVQAFADALLIIPKVLAQNSGFDLQETLVKVQAEHSESGQLVGVDLNTGEPMVAAEAGIWDNYCLKKQLLHSCTVIATNILLVDEIMRAGLSSLKG
;
A
#
# COMPACT_ATOMS: atom_id res chain seq x y z
N MET A 1 11.23 -5.38 -10.77
CA MET A 1 9.98 -6.17 -10.63
C MET A 1 10.34 -7.64 -10.63
N LYS A 2 9.50 -8.53 -10.08
CA LYS A 2 9.73 -9.98 -10.15
C LYS A 2 8.65 -10.63 -11.01
N MET A 3 9.08 -11.58 -11.85
CA MET A 3 8.19 -12.40 -12.68
C MET A 3 8.01 -13.75 -12.00
N LEU A 4 6.76 -14.11 -11.72
CA LEU A 4 6.37 -15.41 -11.19
C LEU A 4 5.69 -16.21 -12.30
N VAL A 5 6.04 -17.49 -12.39
CA VAL A 5 5.39 -18.45 -13.29
C VAL A 5 4.75 -19.52 -12.42
N SER A 6 3.43 -19.64 -12.49
CA SER A 6 2.69 -20.66 -11.75
C SER A 6 2.88 -22.04 -12.40
N GLY A 7 2.55 -23.11 -11.67
CA GLY A 7 2.57 -24.47 -12.23
C GLY A 7 1.59 -24.68 -13.39
N ALA A 8 0.58 -23.82 -13.53
CA ALA A 8 -0.35 -23.81 -14.65
C ALA A 8 0.19 -23.06 -15.88
N GLY A 9 1.38 -22.45 -15.78
CA GLY A 9 1.98 -21.63 -16.83
C GLY A 9 1.51 -20.16 -16.82
N ASP A 10 0.76 -19.74 -15.80
CA ASP A 10 0.35 -18.34 -15.68
C ASP A 10 1.54 -17.48 -15.26
N ILE A 11 1.80 -16.44 -16.05
CA ILE A 11 2.86 -15.47 -15.78
C ILE A 11 2.24 -14.26 -15.08
N LYS A 12 2.75 -13.92 -13.90
CA LYS A 12 2.38 -12.72 -13.15
C LYS A 12 3.62 -11.86 -12.90
N LEU A 13 3.51 -10.58 -13.21
CA LEU A 13 4.53 -9.57 -12.94
C LEU A 13 4.04 -8.72 -11.77
N THR A 14 4.76 -8.74 -10.65
CA THR A 14 4.33 -8.00 -9.46
C THR A 14 5.50 -7.63 -8.52
N LYS A 15 5.19 -6.84 -7.50
CA LYS A 15 6.06 -6.39 -6.40
C LYS A 15 5.26 -6.49 -5.09
N GLY A 16 5.93 -6.64 -3.95
CA GLY A 16 5.31 -6.57 -2.62
C GLY A 16 4.51 -7.82 -2.22
N ASN A 17 3.39 -7.61 -1.51
CA ASN A 17 2.59 -8.68 -0.86
C ASN A 17 2.10 -9.77 -1.82
N VAL A 18 1.74 -9.40 -3.05
CA VAL A 18 1.27 -10.36 -4.06
C VAL A 18 2.31 -11.46 -4.31
N LEU A 19 3.61 -11.15 -4.18
CA LEU A 19 4.66 -12.16 -4.28
C LEU A 19 4.56 -13.21 -3.18
N LEU A 20 4.25 -12.80 -1.94
CA LEU A 20 4.18 -13.68 -0.78
C LEU A 20 2.96 -14.59 -0.82
N HIS A 21 1.87 -14.14 -1.44
CA HIS A 21 0.68 -14.96 -1.67
C HIS A 21 0.84 -15.96 -2.81
N GLU A 22 1.48 -15.55 -3.90
CA GLU A 22 1.61 -16.39 -5.11
C GLU A 22 2.76 -17.39 -5.00
N MET A 23 3.78 -17.10 -4.19
CA MET A 23 4.89 -18.02 -3.95
C MET A 23 4.46 -19.19 -3.07
N GLN A 24 4.80 -20.41 -3.50
CA GLN A 24 4.63 -21.61 -2.68
C GLN A 24 5.75 -21.70 -1.62
N ILE A 25 5.56 -21.02 -0.49
CA ILE A 25 6.52 -20.98 0.61
C ILE A 25 6.51 -22.31 1.38
N GLN A 26 7.64 -23.02 1.39
CA GLN A 26 7.79 -24.29 2.11
C GLN A 26 8.25 -24.11 3.57
N TYR A 27 9.07 -23.09 3.84
CA TYR A 27 9.64 -22.85 5.16
C TYR A 27 8.59 -22.27 6.13
N PRO A 28 8.34 -22.90 7.30
CA PRO A 28 7.31 -22.44 8.24
C PRO A 28 7.54 -21.01 8.74
N THR A 29 8.77 -20.64 9.06
CA THR A 29 9.12 -19.28 9.51
C THR A 29 8.83 -18.24 8.44
N ALA A 30 9.15 -18.55 7.17
CA ALA A 30 8.84 -17.67 6.06
C ALA A 30 7.33 -17.56 5.83
N SER A 31 6.56 -18.63 6.05
CA SER A 31 5.09 -18.58 5.99
C SER A 31 4.49 -17.70 7.10
N LEU A 32 5.05 -17.75 8.32
CA LEU A 32 4.64 -16.85 9.41
C LEU A 32 4.91 -15.39 9.06
N ILE A 33 6.11 -15.08 8.56
CA ILE A 33 6.48 -13.73 8.13
C ILE A 33 5.58 -13.25 6.98
N ALA A 34 5.26 -14.13 6.02
CA ALA A 34 4.35 -13.82 4.92
C ALA A 34 2.95 -13.43 5.41
N LYS A 35 2.38 -14.16 6.38
CA LYS A 35 1.08 -13.81 6.97
C LYS A 35 1.05 -12.44 7.63
N VAL A 36 2.18 -12.02 8.20
CA VAL A 36 2.33 -10.70 8.84
C VAL A 36 2.40 -9.60 7.80
N ALA A 37 3.10 -9.85 6.70
CA ALA A 37 3.10 -8.94 5.56
C ALA A 37 1.70 -8.81 4.95
N THR A 38 0.92 -9.89 4.85
CA THR A 38 -0.49 -9.83 4.45
C THR A 38 -1.31 -8.97 5.41
N ALA A 39 -1.17 -9.16 6.73
CA ALA A 39 -1.89 -8.35 7.70
C ALA A 39 -1.53 -6.86 7.63
N GLN A 40 -0.28 -6.53 7.30
CA GLN A 40 0.15 -5.15 7.03
C GLN A 40 -0.54 -4.60 5.77
N ASP A 41 -0.57 -5.38 4.68
CA ASP A 41 -1.22 -5.02 3.41
C ASP A 41 -2.72 -4.71 3.59
N ASP A 42 -3.40 -5.53 4.39
CA ASP A 42 -4.83 -5.40 4.64
C ASP A 42 -5.18 -4.10 5.39
N ILE A 43 -4.32 -3.69 6.33
CA ILE A 43 -4.53 -2.48 7.15
C ILE A 43 -4.04 -1.24 6.43
N THR A 44 -2.78 -1.23 5.98
CA THR A 44 -2.12 -0.01 5.52
C THR A 44 -1.99 0.06 4.00
N GLY A 45 -2.14 -1.06 3.28
CA GLY A 45 -1.97 -1.13 1.84
C GLY A 45 -0.51 -1.09 1.37
N ASP A 46 0.39 -0.45 2.10
CA ASP A 46 1.81 -0.34 1.75
C ASP A 46 2.71 -0.78 2.94
N GLY A 47 4.03 -0.85 2.72
CA GLY A 47 5.03 -1.15 3.74
C GLY A 47 5.28 -2.64 3.97
N THR A 48 4.70 -3.51 3.15
CA THR A 48 4.83 -4.98 3.29
C THR A 48 6.26 -5.46 3.10
N THR A 49 7.00 -4.89 2.16
CA THR A 49 8.42 -5.21 1.95
C THR A 49 9.28 -4.72 3.12
N SER A 50 9.02 -3.50 3.59
CA SER A 50 9.73 -2.89 4.72
C SER A 50 9.55 -3.70 6.00
N ASN A 51 8.34 -4.22 6.25
CA ASN A 51 8.04 -5.09 7.39
C ASN A 51 8.90 -6.37 7.37
N VAL A 52 8.98 -7.05 6.22
CA VAL A 52 9.81 -8.27 6.06
C VAL A 52 11.30 -7.97 6.25
N LEU A 53 11.80 -6.86 5.71
CA LEU A 53 13.20 -6.46 5.84
C LEU A 53 13.59 -6.17 7.29
N ILE A 54 12.74 -5.45 8.03
CA ILE A 54 13.00 -5.13 9.45
C ILE A 54 12.95 -6.41 10.29
N ILE A 55 11.98 -7.31 10.09
CA ILE A 55 11.95 -8.58 10.82
C ILE A 55 13.24 -9.39 10.57
N GLY A 56 13.67 -9.47 9.30
CA GLY A 56 14.90 -10.16 8.94
C GLY A 56 16.14 -9.57 9.61
N GLU A 57 16.30 -8.26 9.58
CA GLU A 57 17.45 -7.60 10.22
C GLU A 57 17.37 -7.64 11.74
N LEU A 58 16.18 -7.52 12.36
CA LEU A 58 16.00 -7.67 13.80
C LEU A 58 16.46 -9.05 14.30
N LEU A 59 16.05 -10.12 13.59
CA LEU A 59 16.46 -11.48 13.91
C LEU A 59 17.98 -11.66 13.74
N LYS A 60 18.56 -11.08 12.70
CA LYS A 60 20.01 -11.11 12.47
C LYS A 60 20.78 -10.37 13.57
N GLN A 61 20.31 -9.20 14.01
CA GLN A 61 20.94 -8.47 15.11
C GLN A 61 20.78 -9.19 16.45
N ALA A 62 19.65 -9.87 16.68
CA ALA A 62 19.46 -10.71 17.86
C ALA A 62 20.40 -11.93 17.85
N ASP A 63 20.59 -12.57 16.70
CA ASP A 63 21.45 -13.76 16.56
C ASP A 63 22.90 -13.47 16.93
N LEU A 64 23.43 -12.29 16.61
CA LEU A 64 24.76 -11.86 17.03
C LEU A 64 24.93 -11.95 18.55
N TYR A 65 23.98 -11.42 19.31
CA TYR A 65 24.02 -11.47 20.77
C TYR A 65 23.74 -12.85 21.35
N ILE A 66 22.86 -13.64 20.72
CA ILE A 66 22.61 -15.03 21.12
C ILE A 66 23.87 -15.87 20.94
N SER A 67 24.61 -15.66 19.84
CA SER A 67 25.88 -16.34 19.56
C SER A 67 26.96 -16.02 20.60
N GLU A 68 26.91 -14.84 21.21
CA GLU A 68 27.76 -14.43 22.35
C GLU A 68 27.30 -15.00 23.70
N GLY A 69 26.19 -15.74 23.74
CA GLY A 69 25.65 -16.42 24.92
C GLY A 69 24.57 -15.66 25.69
N LEU A 70 23.96 -14.63 25.10
CA LEU A 70 22.80 -13.97 25.71
C LEU A 70 21.52 -14.81 25.54
N HIS A 71 20.76 -14.93 26.62
CA HIS A 71 19.48 -15.62 26.59
C HIS A 71 18.47 -14.83 25.74
N PRO A 72 17.75 -15.45 24.78
CA PRO A 72 16.82 -14.75 23.86
C PRO A 72 15.80 -13.87 24.59
N ARG A 73 15.30 -14.32 25.75
CA ARG A 73 14.38 -13.56 26.60
C ARG A 73 14.86 -12.13 26.94
N ILE A 74 16.15 -11.94 27.20
CA ILE A 74 16.72 -10.63 27.54
C ILE A 74 16.66 -9.70 26.32
N ILE A 75 16.88 -10.24 25.12
CA ILE A 75 16.79 -9.48 23.87
C ILE A 75 15.35 -9.09 23.61
N THR A 76 14.39 -10.00 23.81
CA THR A 76 12.96 -9.69 23.65
C THR A 76 12.49 -8.60 24.61
N GLU A 77 13.00 -8.55 25.83
CA GLU A 77 12.71 -7.47 26.79
C GLU A 77 13.28 -6.13 26.31
N GLY A 78 14.50 -6.14 25.75
CA GLY A 78 15.10 -4.96 25.13
C GLY A 78 14.33 -4.48 23.89
N PHE A 79 13.79 -5.39 23.07
CA PHE A 79 12.95 -5.05 21.92
C PHE A 79 11.65 -4.38 22.33
N GLU A 80 10.97 -4.86 23.37
CA GLU A 80 9.72 -4.23 23.81
C GLU A 80 9.97 -2.82 24.37
N ALA A 81 11.04 -2.65 25.16
CA ALA A 81 11.44 -1.33 25.66
C ALA A 81 11.83 -0.36 24.52
N ALA A 82 12.51 -0.87 23.48
CA ALA A 82 12.87 -0.09 22.30
C ALA A 82 11.63 0.30 21.47
N LYS A 83 10.69 -0.64 21.28
CA LYS A 83 9.43 -0.40 20.57
C LYS A 83 8.61 0.69 21.24
N GLU A 84 8.40 0.63 22.55
CA GLU A 84 7.65 1.67 23.26
C GLU A 84 8.31 3.04 23.08
N LYS A 85 9.64 3.10 23.18
CA LYS A 85 10.37 4.35 22.98
C LYS A 85 10.32 4.85 21.53
N ALA A 86 10.39 3.96 20.55
CA ALA A 86 10.27 4.28 19.14
C ALA A 86 8.87 4.80 18.79
N LEU A 87 7.82 4.22 19.37
CA LEU A 87 6.44 4.71 19.22
C LEU A 87 6.26 6.11 19.83
N GLN A 88 6.82 6.36 21.02
CA GLN A 88 6.83 7.70 21.61
C GLN A 88 7.58 8.72 20.74
N PHE A 89 8.69 8.32 20.14
CA PHE A 89 9.43 9.19 19.22
C PHE A 89 8.64 9.47 17.94
N LEU A 90 7.95 8.46 17.39
CA LEU A 90 7.09 8.63 16.23
C LEU A 90 5.95 9.63 16.49
N GLU A 91 5.39 9.66 17.71
CA GLU A 91 4.40 10.66 18.13
C GLU A 91 4.98 12.07 18.25
N GLN A 92 6.29 12.23 18.45
CA GLN A 92 6.96 13.54 18.50
C GLN A 92 7.36 14.06 17.12
N VAL A 93 7.66 13.14 16.20
CA VAL A 93 8.11 13.45 14.83
C VAL A 93 6.95 13.62 13.85
N ASN A 94 5.73 13.26 14.25
CA ASN A 94 4.57 13.43 13.40
C ASN A 94 4.37 14.92 13.06
N VAL A 95 4.15 15.19 11.77
CA VAL A 95 3.83 16.54 11.31
C VAL A 95 2.33 16.57 11.12
N SER A 96 1.62 17.21 12.07
CA SER A 96 0.22 17.52 11.86
C SER A 96 0.12 18.59 10.78
N LYS A 97 -0.46 18.21 9.64
CA LYS A 97 -0.73 19.11 8.52
C LYS A 97 -2.22 19.11 8.26
N GLU A 98 -2.76 20.28 7.90
CA GLU A 98 -4.05 20.32 7.24
C GLU A 98 -3.92 19.54 5.92
N MET A 99 -4.88 18.65 5.67
CA MET A 99 -4.86 17.74 4.52
C MET A 99 -5.27 18.49 3.25
N ASP A 100 -4.41 19.42 2.85
CA ASP A 100 -4.51 20.19 1.62
C ASP A 100 -4.33 19.29 0.41
N ARG A 101 -4.94 19.68 -0.71
CA ARG A 101 -4.84 18.93 -1.98
C ARG A 101 -3.38 18.66 -2.36
N GLU A 102 -2.49 19.63 -2.17
CA GLU A 102 -1.06 19.50 -2.48
C GLU A 102 -0.37 18.43 -1.63
N THR A 103 -0.65 18.39 -0.32
CA THR A 103 -0.09 17.35 0.56
C THR A 103 -0.59 15.95 0.19
N LEU A 104 -1.86 15.81 -0.22
CA LEU A 104 -2.42 14.54 -0.67
C LEU A 104 -1.80 14.08 -2.00
N ILE A 105 -1.48 15.02 -2.89
CA ILE A 105 -0.76 14.76 -4.15
C ILE A 105 0.63 14.21 -3.83
N ASP A 106 1.35 14.81 -2.89
CA ASP A 106 2.68 14.36 -2.52
C ASP A 106 2.67 12.95 -1.88
N VAL A 107 1.69 12.66 -1.01
CA VAL A 107 1.50 11.31 -0.43
C VAL A 107 1.16 10.29 -1.51
N ALA A 108 0.20 10.59 -2.39
CA ALA A 108 -0.17 9.72 -3.50
C ALA A 108 1.01 9.45 -4.44
N ARG A 109 1.76 10.50 -4.79
CA ARG A 109 2.95 10.42 -5.64
C ARG A 109 4.01 9.52 -5.02
N THR A 110 4.26 9.67 -3.71
CA THR A 110 5.22 8.86 -2.97
C THR A 110 4.86 7.38 -3.04
N SER A 111 3.61 7.02 -2.74
CA SER A 111 3.14 5.63 -2.81
C SER A 111 3.20 5.06 -4.23
N LEU A 112 2.72 5.82 -5.24
CA LEU A 112 2.69 5.36 -6.63
C LEU A 112 4.08 5.14 -7.22
N ARG A 113 5.06 6.02 -6.91
CA ARG A 113 6.44 5.92 -7.40
C ARG A 113 7.16 4.63 -6.97
N THR A 114 6.73 3.98 -5.90
CA THR A 114 7.31 2.69 -5.48
C THR A 114 6.92 1.53 -6.43
N LYS A 115 5.77 1.66 -7.10
CA LYS A 115 5.13 0.60 -7.90
C LYS A 115 5.21 0.83 -9.41
N VAL A 116 5.01 2.06 -9.87
CA VAL A 116 4.99 2.44 -11.29
C VAL A 116 6.11 3.42 -11.62
N HIS A 117 6.35 3.63 -12.92
CA HIS A 117 7.31 4.62 -13.40
C HIS A 117 6.90 6.04 -13.00
N ALA A 118 7.87 6.93 -12.78
CA ALA A 118 7.62 8.27 -12.24
C ALA A 118 6.64 9.10 -13.09
N GLU A 119 6.79 9.08 -14.41
CA GLU A 119 5.88 9.80 -15.33
C GLU A 119 4.43 9.31 -15.23
N LEU A 120 4.24 8.00 -15.13
CA LEU A 120 2.91 7.41 -14.96
C LEU A 120 2.35 7.69 -13.56
N ALA A 121 3.21 7.70 -12.53
CA ALA A 121 2.81 8.06 -11.18
C ALA A 121 2.23 9.47 -11.14
N ASP A 122 2.83 10.44 -11.83
CA ASP A 122 2.36 11.83 -11.82
C ASP A 122 0.95 11.97 -12.45
N VAL A 123 0.68 11.26 -13.56
CA VAL A 123 -0.66 11.24 -14.17
C VAL A 123 -1.70 10.59 -13.25
N LEU A 124 -1.34 9.47 -12.63
CA LEU A 124 -2.23 8.72 -11.74
C LEU A 124 -2.51 9.48 -10.44
N THR A 125 -1.53 10.25 -9.95
CA THR A 125 -1.62 11.00 -8.69
C THR A 125 -2.81 11.95 -8.69
N GLU A 126 -2.96 12.74 -9.76
CA GLU A 126 -4.08 13.69 -9.89
C GLU A 126 -5.43 12.94 -9.86
N ALA A 127 -5.53 11.83 -10.58
CA ALA A 127 -6.76 11.03 -10.66
C ALA A 127 -7.12 10.39 -9.31
N VAL A 128 -6.13 9.86 -8.57
CA VAL A 128 -6.32 9.28 -7.23
C VAL A 128 -6.81 10.33 -6.24
N VAL A 129 -6.17 11.51 -6.18
CA VAL A 129 -6.56 12.56 -5.24
C VAL A 129 -7.94 13.13 -5.58
N ASP A 130 -8.22 13.40 -6.85
CA ASP A 130 -9.52 13.91 -7.27
C ASP A 130 -10.65 12.90 -7.01
N SER A 131 -10.37 11.60 -7.16
CA SER A 131 -11.34 10.55 -6.83
C SER A 131 -11.68 10.53 -5.35
N ILE A 132 -10.68 10.72 -4.47
CA ILE A 132 -10.88 10.74 -3.02
C ILE A 132 -11.59 12.01 -2.56
N LEU A 133 -11.24 13.16 -3.15
CA LEU A 133 -11.92 14.41 -2.85
C LEU A 133 -13.38 14.40 -3.29
N ALA A 134 -13.72 13.66 -4.35
CA ALA A 134 -15.11 13.51 -4.80
C ALA A 134 -15.96 12.64 -3.87
N ILE A 135 -15.38 11.60 -3.26
CA ILE A 135 -16.09 10.70 -2.33
C ILE A 135 -16.14 11.24 -0.89
N LYS A 136 -15.27 12.19 -0.55
CA LYS A 136 -15.18 12.75 0.80
C LYS A 136 -16.47 13.49 1.17
N LYS A 137 -17.25 12.90 2.08
CA LYS A 137 -18.37 13.56 2.75
C LYS A 137 -17.92 14.12 4.09
N GLN A 138 -18.59 15.16 4.55
CA GLN A 138 -18.38 15.67 5.91
C GLN A 138 -18.87 14.61 6.91
N ASP A 139 -18.02 14.26 7.88
CA ASP A 139 -18.30 13.37 9.02
C ASP A 139 -18.53 11.86 8.74
N GLU A 140 -18.26 11.36 7.53
CA GLU A 140 -18.30 9.92 7.20
C GLU A 140 -16.88 9.41 6.85
N PRO A 141 -16.46 8.22 7.34
CA PRO A 141 -15.19 7.64 6.95
C PRO A 141 -15.16 7.37 5.44
N ILE A 142 -13.98 7.54 4.84
CA ILE A 142 -13.83 7.36 3.40
C ILE A 142 -14.05 5.90 3.02
N ASP A 143 -15.07 5.67 2.19
CA ASP A 143 -15.36 4.37 1.61
C ASP A 143 -14.69 4.21 0.23
N LEU A 144 -13.72 3.30 0.15
CA LEU A 144 -13.01 3.01 -1.10
C LEU A 144 -13.86 2.21 -2.10
N PHE A 145 -14.96 1.58 -1.67
CA PHE A 145 -15.87 0.88 -2.60
C PHE A 145 -16.58 1.85 -3.55
N MET A 146 -16.65 3.13 -3.19
CA MET A 146 -17.19 4.17 -4.06
C MET A 146 -16.28 4.48 -5.25
N VAL A 147 -14.99 4.08 -5.20
CA VAL A 147 -14.04 4.22 -6.31
C VAL A 147 -13.98 2.93 -7.10
N GLU A 148 -14.68 2.89 -8.21
CA GLU A 148 -14.65 1.78 -9.13
C GLU A 148 -13.40 1.86 -10.02
N ILE A 149 -12.72 0.74 -10.24
CA ILE A 149 -11.54 0.69 -11.10
C ILE A 149 -11.85 -0.17 -12.31
N MET A 150 -11.97 0.48 -13.47
CA MET A 150 -12.28 -0.16 -14.74
C MET A 150 -11.03 -0.23 -15.63
N GLU A 151 -10.83 -1.39 -16.25
CA GLU A 151 -9.67 -1.66 -17.09
C GLU A 151 -10.09 -1.66 -18.57
N MET A 152 -9.29 -1.01 -19.41
CA MET A 152 -9.54 -0.91 -20.84
C MET A 152 -8.25 -1.17 -21.61
N LYS A 153 -8.29 -2.12 -22.56
CA LYS A 153 -7.12 -2.42 -23.39
C LYS A 153 -6.91 -1.30 -24.41
N HIS A 154 -5.80 -0.59 -24.31
CA HIS A 154 -5.46 0.52 -25.20
C HIS A 154 -3.96 0.56 -25.49
N LYS A 155 -3.52 1.18 -26.58
CA LYS A 155 -2.08 1.18 -26.93
C LYS A 155 -1.20 1.95 -25.93
N SER A 156 -1.75 2.99 -25.31
CA SER A 156 -1.06 3.82 -24.31
C SER A 156 -1.56 3.53 -22.90
N GLU A 157 -0.65 3.59 -21.93
CA GLU A 157 -0.94 3.49 -20.49
C GLU A 157 -1.09 4.86 -19.81
N THR A 158 -0.68 5.94 -20.47
CA THR A 158 -0.77 7.32 -19.94
C THR A 158 -2.15 7.94 -20.05
N ASP A 159 -3.07 7.34 -20.82
CA ASP A 159 -4.40 7.90 -21.11
C ASP A 159 -5.46 7.54 -20.05
N THR A 160 -5.01 7.27 -18.82
CA THR A 160 -5.88 6.96 -17.67
C THR A 160 -6.69 8.20 -17.31
N SER A 161 -8.00 8.01 -17.10
CA SER A 161 -8.94 9.12 -16.89
C SER A 161 -9.85 8.87 -15.70
N LEU A 162 -10.07 9.91 -14.89
CA LEU A 162 -11.09 9.91 -13.85
C LEU A 162 -12.44 10.31 -14.42
N ILE A 163 -13.45 9.50 -14.14
CA ILE A 163 -14.82 9.72 -14.59
C ILE A 163 -15.70 9.91 -13.38
N ARG A 164 -16.31 11.09 -13.29
CA ARG A 164 -17.24 11.47 -12.20
C ARG A 164 -18.62 10.85 -12.46
N GLY A 165 -18.69 9.54 -12.31
CA GLY A 165 -19.87 8.73 -12.57
C GLY A 165 -19.50 7.26 -12.66
N LEU A 166 -20.21 6.50 -13.50
CA LEU A 166 -20.08 5.04 -13.62
C LEU A 166 -19.70 4.64 -15.04
N VAL A 167 -18.85 3.63 -15.18
CA VAL A 167 -18.53 3.02 -16.49
C VAL A 167 -18.95 1.56 -16.48
N LEU A 168 -19.79 1.18 -17.45
CA LEU A 168 -20.22 -0.19 -17.63
C LEU A 168 -19.43 -0.86 -18.75
N ASP A 169 -19.10 -2.13 -18.57
CA ASP A 169 -18.46 -3.02 -19.56
C ASP A 169 -19.44 -3.58 -20.60
N HIS A 170 -20.69 -3.13 -20.54
CA HIS A 170 -21.75 -3.51 -21.44
C HIS A 170 -22.35 -2.29 -22.11
N ALA A 171 -22.88 -2.50 -23.31
CA ALA A 171 -23.49 -1.47 -24.11
C ALA A 171 -24.76 -1.97 -24.80
N ALA A 172 -25.35 -1.10 -25.62
CA ALA A 172 -26.57 -1.41 -26.33
C ALA A 172 -26.40 -2.64 -27.24
N ARG A 173 -27.29 -3.63 -27.04
CA ARG A 173 -27.31 -4.87 -27.86
C ARG A 173 -27.87 -4.62 -29.26
N HIS A 174 -28.89 -3.77 -29.40
CA HIS A 174 -29.53 -3.49 -30.68
C HIS A 174 -28.88 -2.28 -31.38
N PRO A 175 -28.60 -2.33 -32.70
CA PRO A 175 -27.98 -1.22 -33.42
C PRO A 175 -28.81 0.07 -33.43
N ASP A 176 -30.15 -0.05 -33.40
CA ASP A 176 -31.07 1.10 -33.40
C ASP A 176 -31.26 1.75 -32.01
N MET A 177 -30.69 1.16 -30.95
CA MET A 177 -30.68 1.81 -29.64
C MET A 177 -29.81 3.06 -29.69
N LYS A 178 -30.26 4.12 -28.98
CA LYS A 178 -29.56 5.40 -28.95
C LYS A 178 -28.18 5.24 -28.31
N LYS A 179 -27.12 5.54 -29.06
CA LYS A 179 -25.73 5.52 -28.56
C LYS A 179 -25.37 6.68 -27.65
N ARG A 180 -26.12 7.78 -27.72
CA ARG A 180 -25.95 8.96 -26.88
C ARG A 180 -27.32 9.44 -26.43
N VAL A 181 -27.47 9.60 -25.12
CA VAL A 181 -28.69 10.05 -24.47
C VAL A 181 -28.32 11.17 -23.51
N GLU A 182 -28.85 12.35 -23.80
CA GLU A 182 -28.78 13.51 -22.89
C GLU A 182 -30.01 13.45 -21.96
N ASP A 183 -29.84 13.83 -20.70
CA ASP A 183 -30.87 13.74 -19.65
C ASP A 183 -31.47 12.33 -19.49
N ALA A 184 -30.61 11.32 -19.41
CA ALA A 184 -31.02 9.94 -19.28
C ALA A 184 -31.54 9.61 -17.86
N TYR A 185 -32.73 8.99 -17.79
CA TYR A 185 -33.23 8.34 -16.58
C TYR A 185 -32.83 6.87 -16.61
N ILE A 186 -32.15 6.42 -15.56
CA ILE A 186 -31.64 5.05 -15.47
C ILE A 186 -32.59 4.22 -14.61
N LEU A 187 -33.09 3.12 -15.16
CA LEU A 187 -33.86 2.12 -14.45
C LEU A 187 -32.94 0.95 -14.08
N THR A 188 -32.77 0.71 -12.78
CA THR A 188 -32.06 -0.48 -12.28
C THR A 188 -33.07 -1.59 -12.01
N CYS A 189 -32.95 -2.70 -12.74
CA CYS A 189 -33.77 -3.89 -12.54
C CYS A 189 -32.88 -5.09 -12.26
N ASN A 190 -33.22 -5.85 -11.21
CA ASN A 190 -32.60 -7.13 -10.88
C ASN A 190 -33.41 -8.33 -11.42
N VAL A 191 -34.49 -8.08 -12.15
CA VAL A 191 -35.37 -9.10 -12.75
C VAL A 191 -34.99 -9.32 -14.21
N SER A 192 -34.90 -10.59 -14.63
CA SER A 192 -34.70 -10.96 -16.03
C SER A 192 -35.82 -10.41 -16.93
N LEU A 193 -35.44 -9.68 -17.97
CA LEU A 193 -36.34 -9.26 -19.06
C LEU A 193 -36.18 -10.15 -20.31
N GLU A 194 -35.45 -11.26 -20.18
CA GLU A 194 -35.32 -12.25 -21.23
C GLU A 194 -36.56 -13.15 -21.26
N TYR A 195 -36.85 -13.72 -22.43
CA TYR A 195 -37.95 -14.67 -22.56
C TYR A 195 -37.57 -15.99 -21.87
N GLU A 196 -37.95 -16.12 -20.61
CA GLU A 196 -37.80 -17.35 -19.83
C GLU A 196 -39.04 -18.25 -20.03
N LYS A 197 -38.83 -19.57 -20.10
CA LYS A 197 -39.95 -20.52 -20.07
C LYS A 197 -40.56 -20.49 -18.66
N THR A 198 -41.88 -20.37 -18.59
CA THR A 198 -42.60 -20.17 -17.33
C THR A 198 -42.50 -21.38 -16.39
N GLU A 199 -42.03 -21.18 -15.15
CA GLU A 199 -42.15 -22.19 -14.09
C GLU A 199 -43.18 -21.82 -13.01
N VAL A 200 -43.32 -20.54 -12.59
CA VAL A 200 -44.41 -20.06 -11.69
C VAL A 200 -44.61 -18.54 -11.85
N ASN A 201 -45.81 -18.03 -11.54
CA ASN A 201 -46.20 -16.60 -11.58
C ASN A 201 -45.22 -15.67 -10.83
N SER A 202 -44.76 -14.62 -11.51
CA SER A 202 -43.95 -13.54 -10.97
C SER A 202 -44.76 -12.25 -10.78
N GLY A 203 -44.61 -11.61 -9.62
CA GLY A 203 -45.18 -10.30 -9.33
C GLY A 203 -44.17 -9.19 -9.62
N PHE A 204 -44.62 -8.12 -10.28
CA PHE A 204 -43.81 -6.94 -10.58
C PHE A 204 -44.05 -5.86 -9.51
N PHE A 205 -42.98 -5.40 -8.87
CA PHE A 205 -42.97 -4.17 -8.07
C PHE A 205 -42.08 -3.16 -8.78
N LEU A 206 -42.68 -2.10 -9.31
CA LEU A 206 -41.94 -0.97 -9.88
C LEU A 206 -41.86 0.12 -8.81
N GLN A 207 -40.67 0.34 -8.26
CA GLN A 207 -40.43 1.51 -7.43
C GLN A 207 -39.96 2.64 -8.35
N GLU A 208 -40.79 3.66 -8.54
CA GLU A 208 -40.39 4.86 -9.28
C GLU A 208 -39.28 5.59 -8.51
N TYR A 209 -38.05 5.49 -9.01
CA TYR A 209 -36.96 6.38 -8.61
C TYR A 209 -36.91 7.53 -9.61
N ARG A 210 -37.20 8.75 -9.14
CA ARG A 210 -36.95 9.97 -9.91
C ARG A 210 -35.44 10.22 -9.93
N GLY A 211 -34.76 9.66 -10.93
CA GLY A 211 -33.34 9.89 -11.17
C GLY A 211 -33.06 11.29 -11.74
N GLU A 212 -31.92 11.85 -11.37
CA GLU A 212 -31.45 13.15 -11.87
C GLU A 212 -30.92 13.07 -13.31
N ARG A 213 -30.81 14.23 -13.96
CA ARG A 213 -30.29 14.38 -15.33
C ARG A 213 -28.85 13.87 -15.42
N ARG A 214 -28.61 12.88 -16.28
CA ARG A 214 -27.29 12.28 -16.53
C ARG A 214 -26.98 12.27 -18.01
N LEU A 215 -25.70 12.36 -18.36
CA LEU A 215 -25.22 12.16 -19.72
C LEU A 215 -24.81 10.71 -19.87
N VAL A 216 -25.44 9.99 -20.80
CA VAL A 216 -25.08 8.59 -21.09
C VAL A 216 -24.62 8.47 -22.53
N TYR A 217 -23.43 7.94 -22.74
CA TYR A 217 -22.93 7.66 -24.08
C TYR A 217 -22.15 6.35 -24.16
N GLU A 218 -22.30 5.67 -25.29
CA GLU A 218 -21.53 4.48 -25.65
C GLU A 218 -20.22 4.91 -26.31
N TYR A 219 -19.11 4.35 -25.83
CA TYR A 219 -17.81 4.46 -26.48
C TYR A 219 -17.31 3.05 -26.82
N THR A 220 -17.00 2.86 -28.09
CA THR A 220 -16.52 1.59 -28.62
C THR A 220 -15.01 1.66 -28.79
N LEU A 221 -14.28 0.70 -28.24
CA LEU A 221 -12.84 0.57 -28.44
C LEU A 221 -12.50 -0.85 -28.89
N GLY A 222 -12.11 -0.98 -30.15
CA GLY A 222 -11.94 -2.29 -30.77
C GLY A 222 -13.28 -3.02 -30.86
N GLU A 223 -13.36 -4.21 -30.28
CA GLU A 223 -14.57 -5.04 -30.22
C GLU A 223 -15.38 -4.84 -28.92
N GLU A 224 -14.76 -4.26 -27.91
CA GLU A 224 -15.39 -4.02 -26.61
C GLU A 224 -16.15 -2.68 -26.62
N LYS A 225 -17.32 -2.67 -26.00
CA LYS A 225 -18.18 -1.48 -25.91
C LYS A 225 -18.41 -1.12 -24.46
N PHE A 226 -18.19 0.14 -24.13
CA PHE A 226 -18.32 0.65 -22.79
C PHE A 226 -19.40 1.73 -22.76
N THR A 227 -20.22 1.73 -21.71
CA THR A 227 -21.23 2.77 -21.51
C THR A 227 -20.79 3.69 -20.38
N PHE A 228 -20.68 4.98 -20.69
CA PHE A 228 -20.27 6.01 -19.77
C PHE A 228 -21.51 6.73 -19.24
N ILE A 229 -21.62 6.83 -17.92
CA ILE A 229 -22.64 7.60 -17.23
C ILE A 229 -21.93 8.74 -16.51
N GLU A 230 -22.04 9.96 -17.03
CA GLU A 230 -21.35 11.15 -16.53
C GLU A 230 -22.31 12.26 -16.07
N LYS A 231 -21.75 13.29 -15.46
CA LYS A 231 -22.45 14.51 -14.99
C LYS A 231 -23.49 14.24 -13.90
N CYS A 232 -23.19 13.35 -12.96
CA CYS A 232 -23.95 13.26 -11.72
C CYS A 232 -23.69 14.53 -10.89
N ASN A 233 -24.75 15.22 -10.43
CA ASN A 233 -24.61 16.44 -9.61
C ASN A 233 -23.94 16.16 -8.26
N ASN A 234 -24.13 14.95 -7.72
CA ASN A 234 -23.44 14.47 -6.53
C ASN A 234 -22.99 13.00 -6.74
N PRO A 235 -21.87 12.76 -7.42
CA PRO A 235 -21.39 11.41 -7.66
C PRO A 235 -20.86 10.86 -6.33
N CYS A 236 -21.71 10.11 -5.61
CA CYS A 236 -21.24 9.33 -4.46
C CYS A 236 -20.28 8.21 -4.88
N SER A 237 -20.19 7.90 -6.18
CA SER A 237 -19.26 6.93 -6.76
C SER A 237 -18.59 7.52 -8.00
N VAL A 238 -17.32 7.20 -8.17
CA VAL A 238 -16.46 7.64 -9.28
C VAL A 238 -15.76 6.43 -9.89
N THR A 239 -15.54 6.45 -11.19
CA THR A 239 -14.81 5.38 -11.88
C THR A 239 -13.46 5.88 -12.37
N LEU A 240 -12.39 5.21 -11.94
CA LEU A 240 -11.06 5.34 -12.50
C LEU A 240 -10.91 4.39 -13.69
N LEU A 241 -10.91 4.94 -14.89
CA LEU A 241 -10.72 4.18 -16.13
C LEU A 241 -9.23 4.09 -16.45
N ILE A 242 -8.65 2.93 -16.20
CA ILE A 242 -7.26 2.61 -16.52
C ILE A 242 -7.19 2.11 -17.96
N LYS A 243 -6.31 2.71 -18.74
CA LYS A 243 -5.97 2.26 -20.08
C LYS A 243 -4.58 1.65 -20.09
N GLY A 244 -4.36 0.61 -20.89
CA GLY A 244 -3.04 -0.01 -20.96
C GLY A 244 -2.93 -1.09 -22.04
N PRO A 245 -1.71 -1.34 -22.56
CA PRO A 245 -1.49 -2.19 -23.73
C PRO A 245 -1.67 -3.67 -23.43
N ASN A 246 -1.22 -4.11 -22.24
CA ASN A 246 -1.21 -5.50 -21.85
C ASN A 246 -2.00 -5.68 -20.55
N LYS A 247 -2.58 -6.87 -20.38
CA LYS A 247 -3.29 -7.21 -19.14
C LYS A 247 -2.38 -7.10 -17.91
N HIS A 248 -1.12 -7.50 -18.03
CA HIS A 248 -0.17 -7.44 -16.91
C HIS A 248 0.14 -6.01 -16.46
N THR A 249 0.30 -5.07 -17.40
CA THR A 249 0.47 -3.64 -17.05
C THR A 249 -0.80 -3.07 -16.44
N LEU A 250 -1.98 -3.42 -16.97
CA LEU A 250 -3.26 -3.01 -16.38
C LEU A 250 -3.42 -3.49 -14.93
N THR A 251 -3.12 -4.76 -14.64
CA THR A 251 -3.17 -5.30 -13.27
C THR A 251 -2.18 -4.58 -12.35
N GLN A 252 -0.96 -4.31 -12.82
CA GLN A 252 0.04 -3.56 -12.05
C GLN A 252 -0.43 -2.13 -11.72
N ILE A 253 -1.00 -1.43 -12.71
CA ILE A 253 -1.50 -0.06 -12.51
C ILE A 253 -2.70 -0.07 -11.56
N LYS A 254 -3.59 -1.05 -11.68
CA LYS A 254 -4.72 -1.24 -10.77
C LYS A 254 -4.28 -1.47 -9.33
N ASP A 255 -3.30 -2.33 -9.12
CA ASP A 255 -2.73 -2.57 -7.80
C ASP A 255 -1.98 -1.35 -7.27
N ALA A 256 -1.39 -0.52 -8.14
CA ALA A 256 -0.78 0.75 -7.74
C ALA A 256 -1.81 1.80 -7.31
N ILE A 257 -2.89 1.93 -8.08
CA ILE A 257 -3.99 2.85 -7.76
C ILE A 257 -4.66 2.45 -6.44
N ARG A 258 -4.92 1.15 -6.22
CA ARG A 258 -5.53 0.68 -4.96
C ARG A 258 -4.70 1.06 -3.73
N ASP A 259 -3.39 0.89 -3.80
CA ASP A 259 -2.51 1.26 -2.69
C ASP A 259 -2.40 2.78 -2.54
N GLY A 260 -2.30 3.52 -3.65
CA GLY A 260 -2.33 4.98 -3.61
C GLY A 260 -3.62 5.53 -3.00
N LEU A 261 -4.77 4.95 -3.33
CA LEU A 261 -6.06 5.30 -2.74
C LEU A 261 -6.08 5.02 -1.23
N ARG A 262 -5.55 3.86 -0.80
CA ARG A 262 -5.42 3.53 0.63
C ARG A 262 -4.46 4.48 1.35
N ALA A 263 -3.32 4.82 0.76
CA ALA A 263 -2.35 5.74 1.35
C ALA A 263 -2.94 7.14 1.57
N VAL A 264 -3.64 7.68 0.57
CA VAL A 264 -4.31 8.98 0.69
C VAL A 264 -5.47 8.92 1.68
N LYS A 265 -6.26 7.84 1.70
CA LYS A 265 -7.28 7.63 2.72
C LYS A 265 -6.68 7.66 4.13
N ASN A 266 -5.63 6.89 4.34
CA ASN A 266 -4.95 6.81 5.63
C ASN A 266 -4.39 8.17 6.06
N ALA A 267 -3.95 9.00 5.12
CA ALA A 267 -3.47 10.34 5.42
C ALA A 267 -4.63 11.19 5.97
N ILE A 268 -5.79 11.15 5.31
CA ILE A 268 -6.97 11.90 5.73
C ILE A 268 -7.48 11.40 7.10
N ASP A 269 -7.50 10.09 7.32
CA ASP A 269 -7.97 9.48 8.58
C ASP A 269 -7.02 9.80 9.76
N ASP A 270 -5.70 9.79 9.54
CA ASP A 270 -4.70 10.04 10.58
C ASP A 270 -4.53 11.53 10.93
N GLY A 271 -4.78 12.45 9.99
CA GLY A 271 -4.54 13.89 10.18
C GLY A 271 -3.07 14.27 10.38
N CYS A 272 -2.15 13.31 10.19
CA CYS A 272 -0.72 13.51 10.35
C CYS A 272 0.07 12.68 9.33
N VAL A 273 1.20 13.22 8.90
CA VAL A 273 2.13 12.57 7.98
C VAL A 273 3.54 12.62 8.57
N VAL A 274 4.38 11.68 8.15
CA VAL A 274 5.78 11.61 8.57
C VAL A 274 6.69 11.67 7.34
N PRO A 275 7.86 12.31 7.41
CA PRO A 275 8.77 12.36 6.27
C PRO A 275 9.27 10.96 5.91
N GLY A 276 9.27 10.62 4.63
CA GLY A 276 9.64 9.31 4.14
C GLY A 276 11.16 9.14 3.90
N ALA A 277 11.52 8.35 2.89
CA ALA A 277 12.90 8.16 2.42
C ALA A 277 13.92 7.65 3.48
N GLY A 278 13.45 6.91 4.50
CA GLY A 278 14.31 6.39 5.57
C GLY A 278 14.61 7.42 6.67
N THR A 279 14.05 8.62 6.60
CA THR A 279 14.36 9.73 7.50
C THR A 279 13.98 9.42 8.96
N VAL A 280 12.78 8.88 9.16
CA VAL A 280 12.27 8.56 10.50
C VAL A 280 13.07 7.41 11.09
N GLU A 281 13.48 6.43 10.28
CA GLU A 281 14.30 5.30 10.70
C GLU A 281 15.66 5.73 11.21
N MET A 282 16.32 6.68 10.52
CA MET A 282 17.60 7.26 10.96
C MET A 282 17.45 7.99 12.29
N ALA A 283 16.45 8.86 12.40
CA ALA A 283 16.20 9.65 13.60
C ALA A 283 15.79 8.77 14.80
N MET A 284 14.98 7.72 14.56
CA MET A 284 14.62 6.72 15.57
C MET A 284 15.85 5.94 16.06
N ALA A 285 16.72 5.50 15.15
CA ALA A 285 17.93 4.77 15.52
C ALA A 285 18.82 5.62 16.43
N GLU A 286 19.04 6.89 16.09
CA GLU A 286 19.83 7.81 16.92
C GLU A 286 19.19 8.05 18.31
N ALA A 287 17.86 8.26 18.34
CA ALA A 287 17.12 8.43 19.59
C ALA A 287 17.21 7.19 20.50
N LEU A 288 17.15 5.99 19.92
CA LEU A 288 17.30 4.73 20.65
C LEU A 288 18.72 4.52 21.18
N VAL A 289 19.75 4.90 20.41
CA VAL A 289 21.15 4.87 20.87
C VAL A 289 21.36 5.82 22.04
N LYS A 290 20.74 7.01 22.02
CA LYS A 290 20.74 7.96 23.17
C LYS A 290 19.95 7.43 24.36
N TYR A 291 18.89 6.63 24.13
CA TYR A 291 18.07 6.02 25.18
C TYR A 291 18.73 4.80 25.83
N LYS A 292 19.58 4.07 25.11
CA LYS A 292 20.31 2.88 25.59
C LYS A 292 20.85 2.97 27.03
N PRO A 293 21.61 4.01 27.45
CA PRO A 293 22.15 4.07 28.80
C PRO A 293 21.09 4.15 29.91
N SER A 294 19.86 4.55 29.60
CA SER A 294 18.77 4.65 30.59
C SER A 294 18.13 3.30 30.92
N VAL A 295 18.21 2.33 30.01
CA VAL A 295 17.68 0.97 30.22
C VAL A 295 18.64 0.20 31.12
N LYS A 296 18.14 -0.52 32.13
CA LYS A 296 19.01 -1.22 33.09
C LYS A 296 19.46 -2.59 32.57
N GLY A 297 20.70 -2.94 32.84
CA GLY A 297 21.21 -4.30 32.67
C GLY A 297 21.46 -4.72 31.21
N ARG A 298 21.35 -6.03 30.94
CA ARG A 298 21.66 -6.62 29.64
C ARG A 298 20.63 -6.32 28.54
N ALA A 299 19.43 -5.83 28.91
CA ALA A 299 18.39 -5.42 27.97
C ALA A 299 18.84 -4.25 27.06
N GLN A 300 19.85 -3.46 27.47
CA GLN A 300 20.48 -2.43 26.64
C GLN A 300 20.98 -2.97 25.29
N LEU A 301 21.42 -4.23 25.24
CA LEU A 301 21.88 -4.87 24.01
C LEU A 301 20.74 -5.15 23.04
N GLY A 302 19.55 -5.48 23.56
CA GLY A 302 18.34 -5.60 22.74
C GLY A 302 17.92 -4.26 22.14
N VAL A 303 18.04 -3.16 22.90
CA VAL A 303 17.77 -1.81 22.39
C VAL A 303 18.76 -1.42 21.28
N GLN A 304 20.04 -1.76 21.45
CA GLN A 304 21.06 -1.55 20.42
C GLN A 304 20.74 -2.34 19.15
N ALA A 305 20.45 -3.65 19.27
CA ALA A 305 20.04 -4.49 18.14
C ALA A 305 18.84 -3.90 17.40
N PHE A 306 17.85 -3.39 18.13
CA PHE A 306 16.66 -2.79 17.53
C PHE A 306 17.01 -1.52 16.76
N ALA A 307 17.83 -0.62 17.33
CA ALA A 307 18.26 0.60 16.67
C ALA A 307 19.04 0.31 15.38
N ASP A 308 19.96 -0.66 15.41
CA ASP A 308 20.78 -1.04 14.26
C ASP A 308 19.94 -1.71 13.15
N ALA A 309 18.87 -2.42 13.53
CA ALA A 309 17.95 -3.06 12.60
C ALA A 309 17.08 -2.05 11.84
N LEU A 310 16.68 -0.92 12.44
CA LEU A 310 15.88 0.11 11.75
C LEU A 310 16.62 0.72 10.56
N LEU A 311 17.95 0.77 10.63
CA LEU A 311 18.80 1.28 9.55
C LEU A 311 18.77 0.41 8.28
N ILE A 312 18.11 -0.75 8.29
CA ILE A 312 18.01 -1.61 7.09
C ILE A 312 17.27 -0.93 5.94
N ILE A 313 16.27 -0.08 6.23
CA ILE A 313 15.50 0.60 5.20
C ILE A 313 16.39 1.55 4.38
N PRO A 314 17.06 2.55 4.97
CA PRO A 314 17.93 3.44 4.22
C PRO A 314 19.11 2.70 3.55
N LYS A 315 19.64 1.65 4.19
CA LYS A 315 20.65 0.75 3.56
C LYS A 315 20.12 0.16 2.26
N VAL A 316 19.00 -0.54 2.32
CA VAL A 316 18.44 -1.23 1.14
C VAL A 316 18.01 -0.24 0.06
N LEU A 317 17.53 0.95 0.43
CA LEU A 317 17.24 2.03 -0.53
C LEU A 317 18.50 2.46 -1.30
N ALA A 318 19.59 2.80 -0.59
CA ALA A 318 20.86 3.17 -1.22
C ALA A 318 21.42 2.05 -2.11
N GLN A 319 21.33 0.80 -1.65
CA GLN A 319 21.77 -0.38 -2.40
C GLN A 319 20.94 -0.59 -3.67
N ASN A 320 19.63 -0.44 -3.60
CA ASN A 320 18.74 -0.60 -4.75
C ASN A 320 18.96 0.49 -5.81
N SER A 321 19.41 1.67 -5.38
CA SER A 321 19.82 2.77 -6.26
C SER A 321 21.24 2.61 -6.83
N GLY A 322 22.00 1.60 -6.38
CA GLY A 322 23.34 1.31 -6.87
C GLY A 322 24.45 2.14 -6.22
N PHE A 323 24.16 2.84 -5.13
CA PHE A 323 25.14 3.62 -4.37
C PHE A 323 25.80 2.77 -3.26
N ASP A 324 26.93 3.25 -2.75
CA ASP A 324 27.60 2.58 -1.64
C ASP A 324 26.80 2.72 -0.33
N LEU A 325 26.58 1.59 0.32
CA LEU A 325 25.80 1.47 1.55
C LEU A 325 26.36 2.28 2.72
N GLN A 326 27.68 2.27 2.89
CA GLN A 326 28.32 2.84 4.06
C GLN A 326 28.52 4.34 3.88
N GLU A 327 28.97 4.75 2.69
CA GLU A 327 29.22 6.15 2.38
C GLU A 327 27.94 6.99 2.47
N THR A 328 26.85 6.51 1.86
CA THR A 328 25.54 7.21 1.87
C THR A 328 25.00 7.35 3.29
N LEU A 329 25.04 6.29 4.09
CA LEU A 329 24.59 6.33 5.47
C LEU A 329 25.39 7.30 6.32
N VAL A 330 26.73 7.30 6.20
CA VAL A 330 27.58 8.20 7.00
C VAL A 330 27.29 9.66 6.65
N LYS A 331 27.10 9.98 5.36
CA LYS A 331 26.70 11.33 4.92
C LYS A 331 25.37 11.76 5.52
N VAL A 332 24.34 10.90 5.44
CA VAL A 332 23.02 11.18 6.01
C VAL A 332 23.06 11.33 7.53
N GLN A 333 23.83 10.48 8.23
CA GLN A 333 24.00 10.58 9.69
C GLN A 333 24.71 11.87 10.11
N ALA A 334 25.77 12.26 9.38
CA ALA A 334 26.49 13.49 9.64
C ALA A 334 25.59 14.70 9.44
N GLU A 335 24.87 14.77 8.32
CA GLU A 335 23.98 15.89 8.04
C GLU A 335 22.78 15.96 8.99
N HIS A 336 22.20 14.82 9.37
CA HIS A 336 21.15 14.77 10.38
C HIS A 336 21.64 15.32 11.74
N SER A 337 22.86 14.96 12.13
CA SER A 337 23.48 15.41 13.38
C SER A 337 23.83 16.90 13.36
N GLU A 338 24.25 17.44 12.22
CA GLU A 338 24.64 18.84 12.04
C GLU A 338 23.43 19.78 11.91
N SER A 339 22.46 19.41 11.07
CA SER A 339 21.28 20.22 10.78
C SER A 339 20.19 20.10 11.85
N GLY A 340 20.11 18.95 12.55
CA GLY A 340 18.98 18.59 13.40
C GLY A 340 17.66 18.45 12.64
N GLN A 341 17.69 18.53 11.30
CA GLN A 341 16.53 18.38 10.43
C GLN A 341 16.37 16.93 9.99
N LEU A 342 15.15 16.58 9.61
CA LEU A 342 14.79 15.24 9.15
C LEU A 342 15.31 15.03 7.72
N VAL A 343 16.50 14.41 7.61
CA VAL A 343 17.22 14.12 6.36
C VAL A 343 17.08 12.64 5.99
N GLY A 344 16.75 12.37 4.74
CA GLY A 344 16.64 11.04 4.14
C GLY A 344 17.62 10.82 3.00
N VAL A 345 17.47 9.69 2.30
CA VAL A 345 18.31 9.31 1.16
C VAL A 345 17.61 9.70 -0.15
N ASP A 346 18.25 10.49 -1.00
CA ASP A 346 17.79 10.67 -2.39
C ASP A 346 18.16 9.43 -3.22
N LEU A 347 17.15 8.83 -3.85
CA LEU A 347 17.30 7.63 -4.65
C LEU A 347 18.00 7.87 -6.00
N ASN A 348 18.04 9.12 -6.49
CA ASN A 348 18.64 9.44 -7.79
C ASN A 348 20.13 9.82 -7.68
N THR A 349 20.51 10.49 -6.60
CA THR A 349 21.86 11.03 -6.39
C THR A 349 22.64 10.26 -5.34
N GLY A 350 21.96 9.59 -4.40
CA GLY A 350 22.59 8.99 -3.23
C GLY A 350 23.04 10.01 -2.19
N GLU A 351 22.65 11.28 -2.35
CA GLU A 351 22.99 12.35 -1.43
C GLU A 351 21.91 12.51 -0.33
N PRO A 352 22.29 13.04 0.85
CA PRO A 352 21.34 13.46 1.85
C PRO A 352 20.37 14.52 1.31
N MET A 353 19.08 14.37 1.63
CA MET A 353 18.02 15.26 1.19
C MET A 353 16.97 15.44 2.28
N VAL A 354 16.45 16.67 2.44
CA VAL A 354 15.31 16.93 3.34
C VAL A 354 14.04 16.38 2.72
N ALA A 355 13.56 15.24 3.23
CA ALA A 355 12.40 14.54 2.66
C ALA A 355 11.11 15.37 2.66
N ALA A 356 10.96 16.26 3.66
CA ALA A 356 9.81 17.14 3.77
C ALA A 356 9.74 18.19 2.63
N GLU A 357 10.89 18.70 2.18
CA GLU A 357 10.98 19.67 1.07
C GLU A 357 10.85 18.98 -0.29
N ALA A 358 11.32 17.73 -0.39
CA ALA A 358 11.17 16.90 -1.58
C ALA A 358 9.74 16.37 -1.80
N GLY A 359 8.82 16.62 -0.87
CA GLY A 359 7.45 16.12 -0.93
C GLY A 359 7.35 14.60 -0.74
N ILE A 360 8.31 13.98 -0.06
CA ILE A 360 8.30 12.53 0.19
C ILE A 360 7.70 12.28 1.58
N TRP A 361 6.45 11.82 1.59
CA TRP A 361 5.67 11.63 2.82
C TRP A 361 5.17 10.19 2.93
N ASP A 362 5.32 9.63 4.13
CA ASP A 362 4.75 8.36 4.56
C ASP A 362 3.61 8.61 5.57
N ASN A 363 2.65 7.69 5.65
CA ASN A 363 1.57 7.75 6.63
C ASN A 363 2.05 7.35 8.04
N TYR A 364 1.50 8.00 9.06
CA TYR A 364 1.79 7.67 10.45
C TYR A 364 1.31 6.25 10.81
N CYS A 365 0.10 5.85 10.40
CA CYS A 365 -0.45 4.52 10.64
C CYS A 365 0.47 3.42 10.11
N LEU A 366 1.13 3.65 8.97
CA LEU A 366 2.02 2.70 8.33
C LEU A 366 3.23 2.41 9.20
N LYS A 367 3.96 3.46 9.64
CA LYS A 367 5.13 3.30 10.50
C LYS A 367 4.77 2.74 11.87
N LYS A 368 3.65 3.19 12.45
CA LYS A 368 3.16 2.70 13.75
C LYS A 368 2.86 1.21 13.71
N GLN A 369 2.09 0.78 12.71
CA GLN A 369 1.72 -0.63 12.57
C GLN A 369 2.95 -1.48 12.25
N LEU A 370 3.85 -1.00 11.40
CA LEU A 370 5.09 -1.69 11.04
C LEU A 370 5.97 -1.94 12.29
N LEU A 371 6.21 -0.93 13.12
CA LEU A 371 6.98 -1.11 14.36
C LEU A 371 6.34 -2.13 15.32
N HIS A 372 5.01 -2.09 15.44
CA HIS A 372 4.27 -3.02 16.29
C HIS A 372 4.35 -4.46 15.76
N SER A 373 4.00 -4.67 14.49
CA SER A 373 3.97 -5.99 13.85
C SER A 373 5.36 -6.62 13.75
N CYS A 374 6.39 -5.85 13.38
CA CYS A 374 7.77 -6.34 13.32
C CYS A 374 8.22 -6.89 14.67
N THR A 375 8.02 -6.12 15.74
CA THR A 375 8.49 -6.47 17.08
C THR A 375 7.81 -7.72 17.59
N VAL A 376 6.48 -7.78 17.55
CA VAL A 376 5.69 -8.91 18.07
C VAL A 376 6.10 -10.23 17.39
N ILE A 377 6.37 -10.19 16.09
CA ILE A 377 6.70 -11.39 15.33
C ILE A 377 8.16 -11.79 15.54
N ALA A 378 9.08 -10.82 15.55
CA ALA A 378 10.47 -11.09 15.89
C ALA A 378 10.59 -11.71 17.28
N THR A 379 9.88 -11.18 18.29
CA THR A 379 9.88 -11.75 19.65
C THR A 379 9.30 -13.15 19.68
N ASN A 380 8.22 -13.41 18.95
CA ASN A 380 7.60 -14.74 18.91
C ASN A 380 8.54 -15.76 18.27
N ILE A 381 9.22 -15.40 17.16
CA ILE A 381 10.17 -16.29 16.49
C ILE A 381 11.39 -16.57 17.36
N LEU A 382 11.93 -15.56 18.07
CA LEU A 382 13.09 -15.73 18.95
C LEU A 382 12.85 -16.62 20.17
N LEU A 383 11.59 -16.79 20.59
CA LEU A 383 11.21 -17.62 21.73
C LEU A 383 10.86 -19.07 21.33
N VAL A 384 10.96 -19.42 20.04
CA VAL A 384 10.74 -20.80 19.58
C VAL A 384 12.00 -21.62 19.81
N ASP A 385 11.97 -22.52 20.78
CA ASP A 385 13.08 -23.44 21.06
C ASP A 385 13.04 -24.70 20.16
N GLU A 386 11.85 -25.24 19.87
CA GLU A 386 11.68 -26.47 19.08
C GLU A 386 10.52 -26.35 18.08
N ILE A 387 10.73 -26.89 16.87
CA ILE A 387 9.69 -27.03 15.83
C ILE A 387 9.41 -28.52 15.63
N MET A 388 8.29 -29.00 16.14
CA MET A 388 7.85 -30.38 15.95
C MET A 388 6.97 -30.51 14.71
N ARG A 389 7.33 -31.40 13.79
CA ARG A 389 6.47 -31.80 12.66
C ARG A 389 5.76 -33.10 13.01
N ALA A 390 4.50 -32.99 13.43
CA ALA A 390 3.62 -34.13 13.66
C ALA A 390 2.37 -34.01 12.79
N GLY A 391 1.89 -35.13 12.27
CA GLY A 391 0.66 -35.19 11.50
C GLY A 391 0.21 -36.64 11.34
N LEU A 392 -1.10 -36.88 11.39
CA LEU A 392 -1.66 -38.19 11.07
C LEU A 392 -1.32 -38.51 9.62
N SER A 393 -0.48 -39.52 9.40
CA SER A 393 -0.36 -40.12 8.09
C SER A 393 -1.72 -40.75 7.76
N SER A 394 -2.48 -40.13 6.86
CA SER A 394 -3.58 -40.83 6.21
C SER A 394 -2.97 -41.94 5.37
N LEU A 395 -2.67 -43.08 6.01
CA LEU A 395 -2.45 -44.36 5.36
C LEU A 395 -3.77 -44.69 4.65
N LYS A 396 -3.90 -44.23 3.41
CA LYS A 396 -4.88 -44.79 2.47
C LYS A 396 -4.41 -46.20 2.16
N GLY A 397 -5.13 -47.19 2.71
CA GLY A 397 -5.16 -48.55 2.18
C GLY A 397 -5.87 -48.61 0.85
#